data_AF-A0A2L0F9M8-F1
#
_entry.id   AF-A0A2L0F9M8-F1
#
_cell.length_a   1.000
_cell.length_b   1.000
_cell.length_c   1.000
_cell.angle_alpha   90.00
_cell.angle_beta   90.00
_cell.angle_gamma   90.00
#
_symmetry.space_group_name_H-M   'P 1'
#
loop_
_entity.id
_entity.type
_entity.pdbx_description
1 polymer ?
#
loop_
_entity_poly.entity_id
_entity_poly.type
_entity_poly.pdbx_seq_one_letter_code
_entity_poly.pdbx_strand_id
1 'polypeptide(L)'
;MTAALLAASGAAAVGLAEGALPAWRDSPLALGAASGLAAGAALLLLCGELRRERRAARAARAAEEADAPPPGRPRRRAARPAARAALAPPSRRDDPRAIYAYAAHVIGQSLAWEGNYKAAAASLRDVPPDWIPPRVRMLAWSHLAQWQLCAGDLEGARRLLEVLDEARAPADVRPHVRGARAAVLVRTGAGEEALALVGRIDGQRGEPPEVRQRYRITRAHALAARGERAAARAELRRVVDDVGVDELCRWLPAGGPARAAMIEVIDEG
;
A
#
# COMPACT_ATOMS: atom_id res chain seq x y z
N MET A 1 -12.53 27.03 -3.82
CA MET A 1 -13.33 26.23 -2.86
C MET A 1 -12.46 25.24 -2.07
N THR A 2 -11.47 24.59 -2.69
CA THR A 2 -10.44 23.74 -2.05
C THR A 2 -9.61 24.44 -0.96
N ALA A 3 -9.31 25.73 -1.11
CA ALA A 3 -8.56 26.49 -0.10
C ALA A 3 -9.32 26.70 1.22
N ALA A 4 -10.65 26.88 1.17
CA ALA A 4 -11.48 27.04 2.37
C ALA A 4 -11.63 25.73 3.15
N LEU A 5 -11.66 24.59 2.43
CA LEU A 5 -11.69 23.25 3.03
C LEU A 5 -10.36 22.89 3.70
N LEU A 6 -9.22 23.23 3.09
CA LEU A 6 -7.91 23.05 3.73
C LEU A 6 -7.75 23.96 4.97
N ALA A 7 -8.24 25.19 4.91
CA ALA A 7 -8.22 26.11 6.06
C ALA A 7 -9.13 25.64 7.21
N ALA A 8 -10.33 25.15 6.92
CA ALA A 8 -11.24 24.59 7.93
C ALA A 8 -10.71 23.29 8.55
N SER A 9 -10.05 22.45 7.74
CA SER A 9 -9.39 21.21 8.22
C SER A 9 -8.18 21.52 9.09
N GLY A 10 -7.40 22.54 8.72
CA GLY A 10 -6.27 23.04 9.52
C GLY A 10 -6.72 23.63 10.85
N ALA A 11 -7.77 24.44 10.87
CA ALA A 11 -8.31 25.04 12.10
C ALA A 11 -8.90 23.99 13.06
N ALA A 12 -9.57 22.95 12.53
CA ALA A 12 -10.10 21.85 13.35
C ALA A 12 -8.96 20.97 13.92
N ALA A 13 -7.89 20.76 13.17
CA ALA A 13 -6.70 20.03 13.64
C ALA A 13 -5.94 20.80 14.73
N VAL A 14 -5.85 22.13 14.61
CA VAL A 14 -5.23 23.01 15.63
C VAL A 14 -6.08 23.07 16.91
N GLY A 15 -7.41 23.18 16.79
CA GLY A 15 -8.32 23.17 17.95
C GLY A 15 -8.34 21.84 18.71
N LEU A 16 -8.19 20.71 18.00
CA LEU A 16 -8.05 19.39 18.63
C LEU A 16 -6.67 19.17 19.25
N ALA A 17 -5.62 19.80 18.70
CA ALA A 17 -4.29 19.79 19.31
C ALA A 17 -4.27 20.60 20.62
N GLU A 18 -4.87 21.79 20.66
CA GLU A 18 -4.92 22.61 21.89
C GLU A 18 -5.75 21.97 23.02
N GLY A 19 -6.86 21.31 22.70
CA GLY A 19 -7.71 20.64 23.70
C GLY A 19 -7.16 19.32 24.26
N ALA A 20 -6.21 18.68 23.56
CA ALA A 20 -5.70 17.36 23.92
C ALA A 20 -4.29 17.39 24.54
N LEU A 21 -3.61 18.55 24.55
CA LEU A 21 -2.29 18.75 25.17
C LEU A 21 -2.15 18.27 26.63
N PRO A 22 -3.17 18.31 27.50
CA PRO A 22 -3.02 17.79 28.87
C PRO A 22 -3.04 16.25 28.94
N ALA A 23 -3.65 15.57 27.95
CA ALA A 23 -3.82 14.11 27.95
C ALA A 23 -2.73 13.35 27.16
N TRP A 24 -1.87 14.08 26.44
CA TRP A 24 -0.85 13.52 25.53
C TRP A 24 0.37 12.91 26.22
N ARG A 25 0.56 13.13 27.53
CA ARG A 25 1.75 12.63 28.25
C ARG A 25 1.62 11.18 28.73
N ASP A 26 0.41 10.64 28.86
CA ASP A 26 0.22 9.43 29.67
C ASP A 26 -0.29 8.19 28.92
N SER A 27 -0.64 8.27 27.62
CA SER A 27 -1.03 7.05 26.89
C SER A 27 -0.95 7.12 25.35
N PRO A 28 -0.21 6.22 24.68
CA PRO A 28 -0.14 6.14 23.22
C PRO A 28 -1.46 5.71 22.56
N LEU A 29 -2.37 5.07 23.31
CA LEU A 29 -3.72 4.71 22.84
C LEU A 29 -4.60 5.95 22.58
N ALA A 30 -4.35 7.06 23.28
CA ALA A 30 -5.11 8.30 23.11
C ALA A 30 -4.78 9.00 21.77
N LEU A 31 -3.54 8.87 21.29
CA LEU A 31 -3.12 9.38 19.97
C LEU A 31 -3.80 8.60 18.83
N GLY A 32 -3.86 7.27 18.92
CA GLY A 32 -4.54 6.44 17.93
C GLY A 32 -6.04 6.74 17.83
N ALA A 33 -6.71 6.92 18.96
CA ALA A 33 -8.14 7.27 19.00
C ALA A 33 -8.42 8.66 18.42
N ALA A 34 -7.60 9.67 18.76
CA ALA A 34 -7.74 11.02 18.24
C ALA A 34 -7.49 11.11 16.73
N SER A 35 -6.45 10.42 16.23
CA SER A 35 -6.17 10.33 14.79
C SER A 35 -7.27 9.57 14.05
N GLY A 36 -7.81 8.50 14.63
CA GLY A 36 -8.93 7.75 14.08
C GLY A 36 -10.21 8.58 13.97
N LEU A 37 -10.55 9.37 14.99
CA LEU A 37 -11.70 10.27 14.98
C LEU A 37 -11.55 11.40 13.96
N ALA A 38 -10.35 12.00 13.86
CA ALA A 38 -10.07 13.05 12.87
C ALA A 38 -10.15 12.51 11.44
N ALA A 39 -9.58 11.33 11.18
CA ALA A 39 -9.67 10.66 9.88
C ALA A 39 -11.12 10.28 9.54
N GLY A 40 -11.88 9.77 10.51
CA GLY A 40 -13.30 9.44 10.36
C GLY A 40 -14.16 10.67 10.03
N ALA A 41 -13.95 11.79 10.74
CA ALA A 41 -14.65 13.04 10.49
C ALA A 41 -14.33 13.63 9.11
N ALA A 42 -13.05 13.59 8.69
CA ALA A 42 -12.64 14.00 7.35
C ALA A 42 -13.31 13.13 6.27
N LEU A 43 -13.40 11.82 6.48
CA LEU A 43 -14.06 10.89 5.56
C LEU A 43 -15.56 11.18 5.43
N LEU A 44 -16.23 11.49 6.54
CA LEU A 44 -17.66 11.82 6.56
C LEU A 44 -17.95 13.14 5.85
N LEU A 45 -17.10 14.16 6.02
CA LEU A 45 -17.19 15.43 5.28
C LEU A 45 -16.99 15.22 3.78
N LEU A 46 -15.99 14.41 3.39
CA LEU A 46 -15.74 14.07 1.99
C LEU A 46 -16.94 13.31 1.37
N CYS A 47 -17.51 12.35 2.10
CA CYS A 47 -18.70 11.61 1.68
C CYS A 47 -19.95 12.52 1.59
N GLY A 48 -20.08 13.49 2.49
CA GLY A 48 -21.16 14.48 2.51
C GLY A 48 -21.14 15.37 1.27
N GLU A 49 -19.97 15.87 0.90
CA GLU A 49 -19.78 16.72 -0.29
C GLU A 49 -20.02 15.94 -1.58
N LEU A 50 -19.49 14.72 -1.69
CA LEU A 50 -19.79 13.83 -2.84
C LEU A 50 -21.29 13.54 -2.98
N ARG A 51 -22.03 13.44 -1.87
CA ARG A 51 -23.49 13.29 -1.90
C ARG A 51 -24.19 14.56 -2.36
N ARG A 52 -23.70 15.75 -1.95
CA ARG A 52 -24.24 17.05 -2.37
C ARG A 52 -24.03 17.27 -3.87
N GLU A 53 -22.83 17.01 -4.38
CA GLU A 53 -22.51 17.11 -5.81
C GLU A 53 -23.37 16.15 -6.65
N ARG A 54 -23.57 14.91 -6.18
CA ARG A 54 -24.46 13.95 -6.85
C ARG A 54 -25.92 14.42 -6.87
N ARG A 55 -26.40 15.09 -5.82
CA ARG A 55 -27.75 15.67 -5.79
C ARG A 55 -27.85 16.86 -6.73
N ALA A 56 -26.85 17.74 -6.75
CA ALA A 56 -26.80 18.89 -7.67
C ALA A 56 -26.76 18.42 -9.14
N ALA A 57 -25.95 17.40 -9.45
CA ALA A 57 -25.88 16.82 -10.79
C ALA A 57 -27.19 16.12 -11.22
N ARG A 58 -27.90 15.48 -10.28
CA ARG A 58 -29.24 14.91 -10.55
C ARG A 58 -30.29 15.99 -10.79
N ALA A 59 -30.25 17.08 -10.01
CA ALA A 59 -31.14 18.22 -10.19
C ALA A 59 -30.88 18.92 -11.54
N ALA A 60 -29.62 19.09 -11.92
CA ALA A 60 -29.25 19.64 -13.22
C ALA A 60 -29.74 18.77 -14.39
N ARG A 61 -29.61 17.44 -14.29
CA ARG A 61 -30.15 16.51 -15.31
C ARG A 61 -31.67 16.53 -15.40
N ALA A 62 -32.37 16.61 -14.25
CA ALA A 62 -33.82 16.71 -14.23
C ALA A 62 -34.33 18.04 -14.83
N ALA A 63 -33.58 19.13 -14.65
CA ALA A 63 -33.86 20.41 -15.30
C ALA A 63 -33.62 20.35 -16.81
N GLU A 64 -32.54 19.68 -17.24
CA GLU A 64 -32.21 19.48 -18.67
C GLU A 64 -33.21 18.56 -19.38
N GLU A 65 -33.75 17.55 -18.68
CA GLU A 65 -34.82 16.68 -19.19
C GLU A 65 -36.19 17.38 -19.25
N ALA A 66 -36.43 18.38 -18.41
CA ALA A 66 -37.67 19.18 -18.42
C ALA A 66 -37.71 20.21 -19.55
N ASP A 67 -36.55 20.69 -20.02
CA ASP A 67 -36.41 21.63 -21.15
C ASP A 67 -36.26 20.93 -22.53
N ALA A 68 -36.27 19.59 -22.55
CA ALA A 68 -36.08 18.83 -23.78
C ALA A 68 -37.39 18.73 -24.61
N PRO A 69 -37.38 19.07 -25.92
CA PRO A 69 -38.54 18.87 -26.78
C PRO A 69 -38.88 17.38 -26.95
N PRO A 70 -40.15 17.03 -27.26
CA PRO A 70 -40.61 15.64 -27.27
C PRO A 70 -39.85 14.79 -28.31
N PRO A 71 -39.57 13.51 -28.02
CA PRO A 71 -38.65 12.71 -28.81
C PRO A 71 -39.24 12.34 -30.17
N GLY A 72 -38.59 12.83 -31.24
CA GLY A 72 -38.69 12.26 -32.58
C GLY A 72 -38.02 10.88 -32.63
N ARG A 73 -38.70 9.93 -33.29
CA ARG A 73 -38.36 8.52 -33.60
C ARG A 73 -36.98 7.97 -33.15
N PRO A 74 -36.93 6.78 -32.53
CA PRO A 74 -35.70 6.22 -32.01
C PRO A 74 -34.76 5.78 -33.14
N ARG A 75 -33.70 6.54 -33.37
CA ARG A 75 -32.50 6.06 -34.06
C ARG A 75 -31.77 5.11 -33.11
N ARG A 76 -31.75 3.82 -33.48
CA ARG A 76 -31.07 2.71 -32.80
C ARG A 76 -29.56 2.97 -32.73
N ARG A 77 -29.13 3.83 -31.80
CA ARG A 77 -27.73 4.16 -31.54
C ARG A 77 -27.15 3.05 -30.67
N ALA A 78 -26.21 2.29 -31.23
CA ALA A 78 -25.59 1.13 -30.60
C ALA A 78 -25.12 1.42 -29.16
N ALA A 79 -25.70 0.70 -28.20
CA ALA A 79 -25.35 0.70 -26.79
C ALA A 79 -23.99 0.01 -26.52
N ARG A 80 -22.91 0.49 -27.16
CA ARG A 80 -21.54 -0.04 -27.03
C ARG A 80 -20.49 0.87 -26.35
N PRO A 81 -20.72 2.15 -25.97
CA PRO A 81 -19.68 2.95 -25.31
C PRO A 81 -19.56 2.72 -23.79
N ALA A 82 -20.65 2.41 -23.08
CA ALA A 82 -20.64 2.31 -21.61
C ALA A 82 -19.84 1.09 -21.09
N ALA A 83 -19.95 -0.06 -21.75
CA ALA A 83 -19.17 -1.25 -21.40
C ALA A 83 -17.66 -1.10 -21.68
N ARG A 84 -17.29 -0.31 -22.69
CA ARG A 84 -15.88 -0.05 -23.03
C ARG A 84 -15.22 0.94 -22.07
N ALA A 85 -15.98 1.92 -21.56
CA ALA A 85 -15.51 2.84 -20.52
C ALA A 85 -15.27 2.16 -19.17
N ALA A 86 -16.04 1.11 -18.84
CA ALA A 86 -15.85 0.31 -17.63
C ALA A 86 -14.52 -0.50 -17.63
N LEU A 87 -14.01 -0.83 -18.82
CA LEU A 87 -12.76 -1.57 -19.02
C LEU A 87 -11.52 -0.66 -19.19
N ALA A 88 -11.72 0.63 -19.43
CA ALA A 88 -10.61 1.56 -19.56
C ALA A 88 -10.06 1.93 -18.16
N PRO A 89 -8.71 1.98 -17.98
CA PRO A 89 -8.10 2.43 -16.75
C PRO A 89 -8.60 3.83 -16.36
N PRO A 90 -8.70 4.15 -15.06
CA PRO A 90 -9.10 5.47 -14.61
C PRO A 90 -8.11 6.53 -15.11
N SER A 91 -8.62 7.50 -15.86
CA SER A 91 -7.82 8.57 -16.47
C SER A 91 -7.98 9.92 -15.76
N ARG A 92 -8.96 10.04 -14.85
CA ARG A 92 -9.26 11.25 -14.09
C ARG A 92 -8.96 11.04 -12.62
N ARG A 93 -8.46 12.09 -11.96
CA ARG A 93 -8.13 12.11 -10.52
C ARG A 93 -9.34 11.77 -9.63
N ASP A 94 -10.54 12.11 -10.08
CA ASP A 94 -11.79 11.90 -9.33
C ASP A 94 -12.57 10.65 -9.77
N ASP A 95 -11.94 9.71 -10.51
CA ASP A 95 -12.56 8.44 -10.85
C ASP A 95 -12.81 7.61 -9.58
N PRO A 96 -14.06 7.22 -9.25
CA PRO A 96 -14.37 6.45 -8.06
C PRO A 96 -13.57 5.14 -7.94
N ARG A 97 -13.16 4.54 -9.07
CA ARG A 97 -12.35 3.32 -9.09
C ARG A 97 -10.93 3.56 -8.61
N ALA A 98 -10.32 4.67 -9.04
CA ALA A 98 -9.00 5.08 -8.57
C ALA A 98 -9.02 5.48 -7.10
N ILE A 99 -10.08 6.19 -6.67
CA ILE A 99 -10.30 6.55 -5.27
C ILE A 99 -10.42 5.29 -4.41
N TYR A 100 -11.21 4.31 -4.84
CA TYR A 100 -11.34 3.03 -4.13
C TYR A 100 -10.02 2.27 -4.06
N ALA A 101 -9.29 2.14 -5.18
CA ALA A 101 -7.99 1.47 -5.21
C ALA A 101 -6.96 2.15 -4.29
N TYR A 102 -6.95 3.48 -4.26
CA TYR A 102 -6.11 4.25 -3.34
C TYR A 102 -6.52 4.04 -1.88
N ALA A 103 -7.81 4.10 -1.58
CA ALA A 103 -8.32 3.85 -0.23
C ALA A 103 -7.99 2.43 0.26
N ALA A 104 -8.17 1.42 -0.59
CA ALA A 104 -7.75 0.04 -0.33
C ALA A 104 -6.27 -0.06 0.02
N HIS A 105 -5.39 0.55 -0.78
CA HIS A 105 -3.95 0.55 -0.51
C HIS A 105 -3.62 1.26 0.81
N VAL A 106 -4.19 2.44 1.09
CA VAL A 106 -3.95 3.18 2.34
C VAL A 106 -4.44 2.40 3.56
N ILE A 107 -5.66 1.85 3.51
CA ILE A 107 -6.21 1.00 4.58
C ILE A 107 -5.31 -0.22 4.81
N GLY A 108 -4.86 -0.86 3.73
CA GLY A 108 -3.94 -1.99 3.80
C GLY A 108 -2.62 -1.62 4.47
N GLN A 109 -2.07 -0.45 4.16
CA GLN A 109 -0.85 0.05 4.77
C GLN A 109 -1.02 0.27 6.28
N SER A 110 -2.13 0.90 6.71
CA SER A 110 -2.44 1.10 8.12
C SER A 110 -2.59 -0.23 8.87
N LEU A 111 -3.35 -1.18 8.31
CA LEU A 111 -3.52 -2.51 8.88
C LEU A 111 -2.18 -3.28 8.97
N ALA A 112 -1.31 -3.12 7.98
CA ALA A 112 0.02 -3.72 8.00
C ALA A 112 0.92 -3.12 9.10
N TRP A 113 0.82 -1.81 9.37
CA TRP A 113 1.53 -1.19 10.49
C TRP A 113 1.04 -1.70 11.86
N GLU A 114 -0.24 -2.06 11.97
CA GLU A 114 -0.80 -2.72 13.14
C GLU A 114 -0.49 -4.23 13.20
N GLY A 115 0.24 -4.77 12.22
CA GLY A 115 0.55 -6.20 12.13
C GLY A 115 -0.60 -7.09 11.64
N ASN A 116 -1.75 -6.51 11.26
CA ASN A 116 -2.89 -7.23 10.70
C ASN A 116 -2.72 -7.50 9.20
N TYR A 117 -1.72 -8.32 8.86
CA TYR A 117 -1.34 -8.61 7.48
C TYR A 117 -2.41 -9.34 6.66
N LYS A 118 -3.25 -10.16 7.32
CA LYS A 118 -4.38 -10.82 6.65
C LYS A 118 -5.40 -9.81 6.14
N ALA A 119 -5.81 -8.86 6.98
CA ALA A 119 -6.73 -7.80 6.58
C ALA A 119 -6.06 -6.83 5.59
N ALA A 120 -4.78 -6.53 5.78
CA ALA A 120 -4.01 -5.71 4.84
C ALA A 120 -4.00 -6.31 3.43
N ALA A 121 -3.65 -7.60 3.31
CA ALA A 121 -3.68 -8.30 2.03
C ALA A 121 -5.10 -8.34 1.44
N ALA A 122 -6.12 -8.62 2.25
CA ALA A 122 -7.52 -8.66 1.79
C ALA A 122 -7.99 -7.31 1.22
N SER A 123 -7.57 -6.19 1.83
CA SER A 123 -7.97 -4.85 1.37
C SER A 123 -7.60 -4.56 -0.09
N LEU A 124 -6.49 -5.13 -0.57
CA LEU A 124 -5.95 -4.88 -1.90
C LEU A 124 -6.12 -6.05 -2.87
N ARG A 125 -6.23 -7.29 -2.37
CA ARG A 125 -6.36 -8.52 -3.16
C ARG A 125 -7.53 -8.49 -4.13
N ASP A 126 -8.66 -7.95 -3.69
CA ASP A 126 -9.92 -7.98 -4.45
C ASP A 126 -10.09 -6.72 -5.32
N VAL A 127 -9.13 -5.79 -5.30
CA VAL A 127 -9.15 -4.60 -6.16
C VAL A 127 -8.82 -5.01 -7.59
N PRO A 128 -9.72 -4.78 -8.57
CA PRO A 128 -9.43 -5.10 -9.96
C PRO A 128 -8.16 -4.38 -10.46
N PRO A 129 -7.22 -5.06 -11.13
CA PRO A 129 -5.98 -4.47 -11.62
C PRO A 129 -6.15 -3.18 -12.45
N ASP A 130 -7.20 -3.13 -13.26
CA ASP A 130 -7.50 -2.00 -14.14
C ASP A 130 -8.01 -0.78 -13.38
N TRP A 131 -8.44 -0.94 -12.12
CA TRP A 131 -8.83 0.18 -11.24
C TRP A 131 -7.61 0.83 -10.59
N ILE A 132 -6.48 0.14 -10.53
CA ILE A 132 -5.23 0.66 -9.96
C ILE A 132 -4.51 1.47 -11.06
N PRO A 133 -4.23 2.78 -10.85
CA PRO A 133 -3.54 3.59 -11.83
C PRO A 133 -2.18 2.98 -12.22
N PRO A 134 -1.81 2.96 -13.51
CA PRO A 134 -0.59 2.28 -13.97
C PRO A 134 0.69 2.71 -13.24
N ARG A 135 0.80 3.98 -12.85
CA ARG A 135 1.98 4.53 -12.15
C ARG A 135 2.19 3.94 -10.75
N VAL A 136 1.13 3.56 -10.03
CA VAL A 136 1.23 3.04 -8.65
C VAL A 136 0.99 1.54 -8.56
N ARG A 137 0.58 0.91 -9.66
CA ARG A 137 0.21 -0.50 -9.70
C ARG A 137 1.33 -1.43 -9.23
N MET A 138 2.55 -1.19 -9.69
CA MET A 138 3.72 -2.00 -9.27
C MET A 138 4.02 -1.85 -7.79
N LEU A 139 3.88 -0.64 -7.25
CA LEU A 139 4.06 -0.40 -5.82
C LEU A 139 3.00 -1.15 -5.00
N ALA A 140 1.73 -1.02 -5.39
CA ALA A 140 0.63 -1.74 -4.75
C ALA A 140 0.85 -3.25 -4.73
N TRP A 141 1.26 -3.85 -5.86
CA TRP A 141 1.57 -5.28 -5.94
C TRP A 141 2.79 -5.68 -5.11
N SER A 142 3.80 -4.80 -5.01
CA SER A 142 4.98 -5.06 -4.17
C SER A 142 4.65 -5.11 -2.67
N HIS A 143 3.66 -4.32 -2.24
CA HIS A 143 3.12 -4.34 -0.89
C HIS A 143 2.19 -5.53 -0.66
N LEU A 144 1.30 -5.84 -1.62
CA LEU A 144 0.44 -7.02 -1.54
C LEU A 144 1.26 -8.30 -1.36
N ALA A 145 2.35 -8.45 -2.13
CA ALA A 145 3.26 -9.59 -1.98
C ALA A 145 3.85 -9.67 -0.57
N GLN A 146 4.29 -8.54 0.00
CA GLN A 146 4.79 -8.50 1.38
C GLN A 146 3.72 -8.90 2.39
N TRP A 147 2.53 -8.32 2.30
CA TRP A 147 1.44 -8.60 3.24
C TRP A 147 0.99 -10.05 3.13
N GLN A 148 0.95 -10.62 1.93
CA GLN A 148 0.66 -12.04 1.73
C GLN A 148 1.72 -12.93 2.38
N LEU A 149 3.02 -12.62 2.23
CA LEU A 149 4.08 -13.34 2.94
C LEU A 149 3.87 -13.27 4.46
N CYS A 150 3.69 -12.08 5.02
CA CYS A 150 3.47 -11.91 6.46
C CYS A 150 2.14 -12.52 6.96
N ALA A 151 1.15 -12.68 6.08
CA ALA A 151 -0.10 -13.35 6.37
C ALA A 151 -0.01 -14.89 6.27
N GLY A 152 1.13 -15.43 5.83
CA GLY A 152 1.34 -16.86 5.57
C GLY A 152 0.79 -17.36 4.22
N ASP A 153 0.34 -16.46 3.34
CA ASP A 153 -0.15 -16.77 1.99
C ASP A 153 1.01 -16.82 0.98
N LEU A 154 1.87 -17.83 1.13
CA LEU A 154 3.06 -18.00 0.28
C LEU A 154 2.68 -18.22 -1.20
N GLU A 155 1.62 -18.97 -1.45
CA GLU A 155 1.12 -19.24 -2.81
C GLU A 155 0.57 -17.98 -3.48
N GLY A 156 -0.16 -17.14 -2.75
CA GLY A 156 -0.59 -15.84 -3.23
C GLY A 156 0.58 -14.93 -3.58
N ALA A 157 1.57 -14.86 -2.69
CA ALA A 157 2.79 -14.08 -2.94
C ALA A 157 3.58 -14.60 -4.15
N ARG A 158 3.66 -15.93 -4.33
CA ARG A 158 4.30 -16.58 -5.48
C ARG A 158 3.65 -16.21 -6.81
N ARG A 159 2.32 -16.21 -6.88
CA ARG A 159 1.58 -15.79 -8.09
C ARG A 159 1.89 -14.35 -8.51
N LEU A 160 2.20 -13.47 -7.55
CA LEU A 160 2.56 -12.08 -7.88
C LEU A 160 3.90 -11.94 -8.62
N LEU A 161 4.78 -12.96 -8.59
CA LEU A 161 6.03 -12.92 -9.34
C LEU A 161 5.81 -12.79 -10.85
N GLU A 162 4.69 -13.31 -11.37
CA GLU A 162 4.34 -13.23 -12.79
C GLU A 162 4.04 -11.80 -13.26
N VAL A 163 3.62 -10.94 -12.33
CA VAL A 163 3.18 -9.57 -12.62
C VAL A 163 4.11 -8.50 -12.06
N LEU A 164 4.97 -8.84 -11.10
CA LEU A 164 6.03 -7.99 -10.56
C LEU A 164 7.20 -7.92 -11.56
N ASP A 165 7.05 -7.08 -12.58
CA ASP A 165 8.06 -6.84 -13.60
C ASP A 165 8.78 -5.50 -13.35
N GLU A 166 10.06 -5.59 -13.01
CA GLU A 166 10.92 -4.43 -12.76
C GLU A 166 11.10 -3.55 -14.01
N ALA A 167 11.17 -4.14 -15.20
CA ALA A 167 11.38 -3.39 -16.45
C ALA A 167 10.18 -2.48 -16.77
N ARG A 168 8.98 -2.87 -16.32
CA ARG A 168 7.73 -2.13 -16.49
C ARG A 168 7.45 -1.15 -15.35
N ALA A 169 8.23 -1.19 -14.27
CA ALA A 169 8.06 -0.31 -13.13
C ALA A 169 8.69 1.08 -13.38
N PRO A 170 8.03 2.17 -12.91
CA PRO A 170 8.67 3.47 -12.77
C PRO A 170 9.99 3.39 -12.01
N ALA A 171 10.97 4.22 -12.37
CA ALA A 171 12.34 4.11 -11.84
C ALA A 171 12.40 4.18 -10.31
N ASP A 172 11.59 5.03 -9.70
CA ASP A 172 11.41 5.20 -8.25
C ASP A 172 10.75 3.99 -7.56
N VAL A 173 10.02 3.15 -8.30
CA VAL A 173 9.32 1.98 -7.77
C VAL A 173 10.12 0.68 -7.97
N ARG A 174 11.12 0.68 -8.85
CA ARG A 174 11.95 -0.51 -9.15
C ARG A 174 12.58 -1.14 -7.91
N PRO A 175 13.13 -0.39 -6.94
CA PRO A 175 13.66 -0.97 -5.72
C PRO A 175 12.61 -1.74 -4.91
N HIS A 176 11.39 -1.20 -4.79
CA HIS A 176 10.28 -1.87 -4.11
C HIS A 176 9.89 -3.18 -4.79
N VAL A 177 9.83 -3.19 -6.13
CA VAL A 177 9.52 -4.38 -6.92
C VAL A 177 10.62 -5.43 -6.77
N ARG A 178 11.89 -5.04 -6.90
CA ARG A 178 13.04 -5.93 -6.76
C ARG A 178 13.10 -6.57 -5.36
N GLY A 179 12.92 -5.76 -4.32
CA GLY A 179 12.84 -6.23 -2.94
C GLY A 179 11.67 -7.18 -2.69
N ALA A 180 10.49 -6.90 -3.27
CA ALA A 180 9.34 -7.80 -3.17
C ALA A 180 9.57 -9.14 -3.86
N ARG A 181 10.07 -9.13 -5.10
CA ARG A 181 10.40 -10.35 -5.85
C ARG A 181 11.40 -11.20 -5.08
N ALA A 182 12.49 -10.61 -4.61
CA ALA A 182 13.50 -11.33 -3.85
C ALA A 182 12.95 -11.91 -2.54
N ALA A 183 12.11 -11.15 -1.82
CA ALA A 183 11.48 -11.60 -0.59
C ALA A 183 10.56 -12.82 -0.81
N VAL A 184 9.88 -12.89 -1.95
CA VAL A 184 9.08 -14.06 -2.33
C VAL A 184 9.99 -15.21 -2.74
N LEU A 185 10.94 -14.99 -3.65
CA LEU A 185 11.86 -16.01 -4.16
C LEU A 185 12.59 -16.77 -3.04
N VAL A 186 13.13 -16.05 -2.06
CA VAL A 186 13.84 -16.69 -0.94
C VAL A 186 12.93 -17.58 -0.08
N ARG A 187 11.66 -17.21 0.06
CA ARG A 187 10.66 -17.98 0.84
C ARG A 187 10.06 -19.14 0.06
N THR A 188 10.18 -19.11 -1.27
CA THR A 188 9.79 -20.22 -2.16
C THR A 188 10.98 -21.10 -2.57
N GLY A 189 12.13 -20.99 -1.91
CA GLY A 189 13.31 -21.85 -2.13
C GLY A 189 14.31 -21.38 -3.19
N ALA A 190 14.08 -20.26 -3.85
CA ALA A 190 14.98 -19.67 -4.85
C ALA A 190 15.92 -18.62 -4.22
N GLY A 191 16.70 -19.04 -3.21
CA GLY A 191 17.56 -18.16 -2.41
C GLY A 191 18.67 -17.48 -3.21
N GLU A 192 19.32 -18.20 -4.14
CA GLU A 192 20.37 -17.65 -5.01
C GLU A 192 19.83 -16.57 -5.96
N GLU A 193 18.67 -16.81 -6.56
CA GLU A 193 18.01 -15.82 -7.42
C GLU A 193 17.60 -14.57 -6.62
N ALA A 194 17.10 -14.75 -5.40
CA ALA A 194 16.80 -13.65 -4.51
C ALA A 194 18.06 -12.84 -4.17
N LEU A 195 19.18 -13.50 -3.85
CA LEU A 195 20.45 -12.85 -3.57
C LEU A 195 20.98 -12.09 -4.79
N ALA A 196 20.83 -12.65 -5.99
CA ALA A 196 21.18 -11.94 -7.22
C ALA A 196 20.33 -10.67 -7.41
N LEU A 197 19.11 -10.57 -6.87
CA LEU A 197 18.29 -9.36 -6.95
C LEU A 197 18.66 -8.33 -5.88
N VAL A 198 18.71 -8.71 -4.59
CA VAL A 198 19.03 -7.77 -3.49
C VAL A 198 20.53 -7.54 -3.29
N GLY A 199 21.36 -8.30 -4.01
CA GLY A 199 22.78 -8.07 -4.22
C GLY A 199 23.09 -7.32 -5.53
N ARG A 200 22.10 -7.12 -6.42
CA ARG A 200 22.27 -6.33 -7.64
C ARG A 200 22.19 -4.83 -7.33
N ILE A 201 23.33 -4.20 -7.51
CA ILE A 201 23.57 -2.77 -7.43
C ILE A 201 23.28 -2.19 -8.83
N ASP A 202 22.44 -1.16 -8.92
CA ASP A 202 22.15 -0.42 -10.17
C ASP A 202 23.36 0.41 -10.64
N GLY A 203 24.52 -0.22 -10.83
CA GLY A 203 25.74 0.45 -11.32
C GLY A 203 26.38 1.47 -10.37
N GLN A 204 25.80 1.77 -9.20
CA GLN A 204 26.40 2.62 -8.16
C GLN A 204 26.11 2.10 -6.75
N ARG A 205 27.15 2.00 -5.91
CA ARG A 205 27.11 1.54 -4.51
C ARG A 205 25.92 2.14 -3.75
N GLY A 206 24.92 1.34 -3.41
CA GLY A 206 23.89 1.76 -2.45
C GLY A 206 22.77 0.74 -2.26
N GLU A 207 22.40 0.54 -1.00
CA GLU A 207 21.08 0.03 -0.63
C GLU A 207 20.11 1.22 -0.67
N PRO A 208 19.12 1.25 -1.58
CA PRO A 208 18.25 2.41 -1.73
C PRO A 208 17.59 2.74 -0.38
N PRO A 209 17.72 3.98 0.13
CA PRO A 209 17.32 4.32 1.49
C PRO A 209 15.90 3.88 1.84
N GLU A 210 14.97 3.98 0.89
CA GLU A 210 13.55 3.67 1.02
C GLU A 210 13.21 2.18 1.21
N VAL A 211 14.10 1.26 0.81
CA VAL A 211 13.89 -0.19 0.92
C VAL A 211 15.07 -0.93 1.56
N ARG A 212 16.00 -0.18 2.15
CA ARG A 212 17.25 -0.70 2.72
C ARG A 212 17.01 -1.84 3.71
N GLN A 213 16.11 -1.66 4.67
CA GLN A 213 15.85 -2.67 5.70
C GLN A 213 15.26 -3.95 5.07
N ARG A 214 14.32 -3.79 4.13
CA ARG A 214 13.75 -4.90 3.37
C ARG A 214 14.81 -5.68 2.60
N TYR A 215 15.77 -5.00 1.99
CA TYR A 215 16.88 -5.63 1.27
C TYR A 215 17.77 -6.42 2.21
N ARG A 216 18.16 -5.84 3.35
CA ARG A 216 18.99 -6.51 4.36
C ARG A 216 18.31 -7.73 4.95
N ILE A 217 17.03 -7.63 5.33
CA ILE A 217 16.24 -8.77 5.82
C ILE A 217 16.16 -9.86 4.76
N THR A 218 15.86 -9.51 3.51
CA THR A 218 15.79 -10.48 2.41
C THR A 218 17.14 -11.14 2.14
N ARG A 219 18.23 -10.38 2.19
CA ARG A 219 19.59 -10.89 2.07
C ARG A 219 19.93 -11.83 3.21
N ALA A 220 19.54 -11.50 4.45
CA ALA A 220 19.72 -12.40 5.59
C ALA A 220 19.01 -13.74 5.39
N HIS A 221 17.77 -13.73 4.89
CA HIS A 221 17.08 -14.98 4.53
C HIS A 221 17.82 -15.76 3.45
N ALA A 222 18.37 -15.09 2.44
CA ALA A 222 19.09 -15.76 1.36
C ALA A 222 20.41 -16.36 1.85
N LEU A 223 21.17 -15.62 2.65
CA LEU A 223 22.41 -16.10 3.29
C LEU A 223 22.13 -17.28 4.22
N ALA A 224 21.07 -17.21 5.03
CA ALA A 224 20.66 -18.31 5.89
C ALA A 224 20.27 -19.57 5.09
N ALA A 225 19.61 -19.41 3.93
CA ALA A 225 19.29 -20.53 3.03
C ALA A 225 20.55 -21.23 2.49
N ARG A 226 21.67 -20.50 2.33
CA ARG A 226 22.98 -21.04 1.93
C ARG A 226 23.78 -21.63 3.10
N GLY A 227 23.25 -21.59 4.32
CA GLY A 227 23.96 -22.00 5.53
C GLY A 227 24.90 -20.95 6.12
N GLU A 228 24.96 -19.74 5.55
CA GLU A 228 25.83 -18.64 6.01
C GLU A 228 25.21 -17.89 7.21
N ARG A 229 25.01 -18.60 8.32
CA ARG A 229 24.30 -18.08 9.51
C ARG A 229 24.92 -16.82 10.10
N ALA A 230 26.24 -16.75 10.20
CA ALA A 230 26.94 -15.60 10.75
C ALA A 230 26.74 -14.33 9.89
N ALA A 231 26.79 -14.48 8.56
CA ALA A 231 26.55 -13.38 7.64
C ALA A 231 25.08 -12.93 7.67
N ALA A 232 24.13 -13.88 7.76
CA ALA A 232 22.71 -13.56 7.93
C ALA A 232 22.46 -12.76 9.20
N ARG A 233 23.03 -13.19 10.34
CA ARG A 233 22.92 -12.47 11.62
C ARG A 233 23.53 -11.07 11.56
N ALA A 234 24.66 -10.90 10.87
CA ALA A 234 25.26 -9.57 10.68
C ALA A 234 24.34 -8.62 9.90
N GLU A 235 23.65 -9.08 8.86
CA GLU A 235 22.69 -8.24 8.12
C GLU A 235 21.46 -7.88 8.97
N LEU A 236 20.99 -8.79 9.82
CA LEU A 236 19.88 -8.50 10.75
C LEU A 236 20.26 -7.49 11.82
N ARG A 237 21.47 -7.59 12.38
CA ARG A 237 21.99 -6.61 13.35
C ARG A 237 22.07 -5.20 12.77
N ARG A 238 22.55 -5.07 11.53
CA ARG A 238 22.53 -3.78 10.81
C ARG A 238 21.13 -3.20 10.63
N VAL A 239 20.07 -4.01 10.67
CA VAL A 239 18.69 -3.48 10.64
C VAL A 239 18.32 -2.94 12.01
N VAL A 240 18.66 -3.66 13.09
CA VAL A 240 18.44 -3.19 14.46
C VAL A 240 19.22 -1.92 14.75
N ASP A 241 20.49 -1.87 14.36
CA ASP A 241 21.35 -0.68 14.55
C ASP A 241 20.79 0.55 13.83
N ASP A 242 20.16 0.37 12.66
CA ASP A 242 19.63 1.46 11.84
C ASP A 242 18.22 1.92 12.26
N VAL A 243 17.31 0.99 12.61
CA VAL A 243 15.87 1.29 12.84
C VAL A 243 15.23 0.59 14.04
N GLY A 244 15.99 -0.20 14.79
CA GLY A 244 15.51 -0.95 15.94
C GLY A 244 14.83 -2.28 15.61
N VAL A 245 14.48 -3.01 16.68
CA VAL A 245 13.91 -4.37 16.63
C VAL A 245 12.52 -4.45 15.99
N ASP A 246 11.76 -3.35 16.00
CA ASP A 246 10.38 -3.29 15.49
C ASP A 246 10.28 -3.70 14.02
N GLU A 247 11.28 -3.36 13.20
CA GLU A 247 11.28 -3.76 11.80
C GLU A 247 11.47 -5.29 11.65
N LEU A 248 12.30 -5.91 12.50
CA LEU A 248 12.42 -7.37 12.51
C LEU A 248 11.12 -8.03 13.00
N CYS A 249 10.50 -7.50 14.04
CA CYS A 249 9.20 -7.96 14.55
C CYS A 249 8.11 -7.91 13.47
N ARG A 250 8.09 -6.85 12.65
CA ARG A 250 7.16 -6.72 11.52
C ARG A 250 7.34 -7.83 10.47
N TRP A 251 8.57 -8.23 10.21
CA TRP A 251 8.88 -9.26 9.19
C TRP A 251 8.86 -10.69 9.72
N LEU A 252 8.91 -10.89 11.04
CA LEU A 252 8.94 -12.20 11.67
C LEU A 252 7.79 -13.14 11.22
N PRO A 253 6.53 -12.65 11.05
CA PRO A 253 5.42 -13.49 10.56
C PRO A 253 5.63 -14.04 9.15
N ALA A 254 6.43 -13.37 8.31
CA ALA A 254 6.73 -13.85 6.95
C ALA A 254 7.60 -15.12 6.95
N GLY A 255 8.15 -15.50 8.10
CA GLY A 255 8.98 -16.70 8.26
C GLY A 255 10.19 -16.72 7.33
N GLY A 256 10.62 -17.92 6.95
CA GLY A 256 11.73 -18.16 6.06
C GLY A 256 13.05 -18.53 6.77
N PRO A 257 14.14 -18.71 6.02
CA PRO A 257 15.35 -19.38 6.51
C PRO A 257 16.04 -18.69 7.69
N ALA A 258 16.08 -17.35 7.71
CA ALA A 258 16.68 -16.58 8.80
C ALA A 258 15.76 -16.38 10.02
N ARG A 259 14.57 -16.99 10.10
CA ARG A 259 13.61 -16.76 11.19
C ARG A 259 14.22 -16.99 12.58
N ALA A 260 14.98 -18.07 12.77
CA ALA A 260 15.63 -18.36 14.05
C ALA A 260 16.63 -17.26 14.43
N ALA A 261 17.48 -16.84 13.48
CA ALA A 261 18.42 -15.75 13.69
C ALA A 261 17.73 -14.39 13.96
N MET A 262 16.55 -14.14 13.37
CA MET A 262 15.74 -12.95 13.69
C MET A 262 15.29 -12.97 15.15
N ILE A 263 14.84 -14.10 15.67
CA ILE A 263 14.42 -14.23 17.08
C ILE A 263 15.63 -14.00 18.01
N GLU A 264 16.76 -14.65 17.73
CA GLU A 264 18.01 -14.46 18.49
C GLU A 264 18.42 -12.98 18.54
N VAL A 265 18.39 -12.28 17.41
CA VAL A 265 18.75 -10.86 17.34
C VAL A 265 17.73 -9.98 18.07
N ILE A 266 16.43 -10.29 18.01
CA ILE A 266 15.39 -9.55 18.75
C ILE A 266 15.58 -9.72 20.26
N ASP A 267 15.89 -10.93 20.72
CA ASP A 267 16.07 -11.24 22.15
C ASP A 267 17.36 -10.60 22.72
N GLU A 268 18.35 -10.31 21.87
CA GLU A 268 19.59 -9.62 22.24
C GLU A 268 19.42 -8.11 22.45
N GLY A 269 18.39 -7.50 21.84
CA GLY A 269 18.13 -6.05 21.87
C GLY A 269 18.90 -5.27 20.80
#